data_AF-A0A940WWQ1-F1
#
_entry.id   AF-A0A940WWQ1-F1
#
_cell.length_a   1.000
_cell.length_b   1.000
_cell.length_c   1.000
_cell.angle_alpha   90.00
_cell.angle_beta   90.00
_cell.angle_gamma   90.00
#
_symmetry.space_group_name_H-M   'P 1'
#
loop_
_entity.id
_entity.type
_entity.pdbx_description
1 polymer ?
#
loop_
_entity_poly.entity_id
_entity_poly.type
_entity_poly.pdbx_seq_one_letter_code
_entity_poly.pdbx_strand_id
1 'polypeptide(L)' 'MLKILHILLTITVVSLAGYSLITMDFKFQPYMMLFLSLTMLVMGLREFKKGNKGSGVLGIVAFSFCFFVSIKIFLLN' A
#
# COMPACT_ATOMS: atom_id res chain seq x y z
N MET A 1 7.61 -8.09 -14.30
CA MET A 1 6.35 -7.32 -14.21
C MET A 1 6.00 -6.87 -12.79
N LEU A 2 5.66 -7.75 -11.82
CA LEU A 2 5.34 -7.34 -10.42
C LEU A 2 6.38 -6.44 -9.75
N LYS A 3 7.66 -6.60 -10.13
CA LYS A 3 8.80 -5.79 -9.66
C LYS A 3 8.71 -4.32 -10.09
N ILE A 4 8.24 -4.05 -11.31
CA ILE A 4 8.06 -2.68 -11.84
C ILE A 4 6.83 -2.03 -11.19
N LEU A 5 5.73 -2.78 -11.10
CA LEU A 5 4.51 -2.29 -10.43
C LEU A 5 4.77 -1.92 -8.98
N HIS A 6 5.56 -2.74 -8.26
CA HIS A 6 5.98 -2.44 -6.89
C HIS A 6 6.77 -1.13 -6.81
N ILE A 7 7.73 -0.92 -7.71
CA ILE A 7 8.55 0.31 -7.73
C ILE A 7 7.67 1.54 -7.98
N LEU A 8 6.77 1.48 -8.98
CA LEU A 8 5.86 2.58 -9.28
C LEU A 8 4.97 2.93 -8.07
N LEU A 9 4.38 1.91 -7.44
CA LEU A 9 3.54 2.09 -6.24
C LEU A 9 4.33 2.71 -5.09
N THR A 10 5.54 2.21 -4.80
CA THR A 10 6.39 2.77 -3.74
C THR A 10 6.76 4.22 -4.01
N ILE A 11 7.10 4.57 -5.26
CA ILE A 11 7.40 5.97 -5.63
C ILE A 11 6.20 6.85 -5.36
N THR A 12 4.99 6.46 -5.78
CA THR A 12 3.77 7.22 -5.52
C THR A 12 3.49 7.40 -4.03
N VAL A 13 3.65 6.35 -3.22
CA VAL A 13 3.48 6.43 -1.75
C VAL A 13 4.48 7.40 -1.13
N VAL A 14 5.76 7.30 -1.49
CA VAL A 14 6.82 8.18 -0.95
C VAL A 14 6.60 9.63 -1.36
N SER A 15 6.19 9.89 -2.60
CA SER A 15 5.84 11.24 -3.07
C SER A 15 4.66 11.82 -2.29
N LEU A 16 3.59 11.06 -2.08
CA LEU A 16 2.45 11.50 -1.27
C LEU A 16 2.83 11.73 0.19
N ALA A 17 3.64 10.85 0.77
CA ALA A 17 4.10 10.96 2.15
C ALA A 17 4.97 12.22 2.34
N GLY A 18 5.89 12.46 1.40
CA GLY A 18 6.73 13.67 1.39
C GLY A 18 5.90 14.94 1.24
N TYR A 19 4.92 14.94 0.33
CA TYR A 19 4.01 16.06 0.16
C TYR A 19 3.23 16.36 1.45
N SER A 20 2.59 15.33 2.03
CA SER A 20 1.75 15.46 3.22
C SER A 20 2.57 15.96 4.43
N LEU A 21 3.82 15.52 4.56
CA LEU A 21 4.70 15.93 5.66
C LEU A 21 5.18 17.38 5.50
N ILE A 22 5.50 17.81 4.28
CA ILE A 22 5.96 19.18 4.00
C ILE A 22 4.83 20.19 4.13
N THR A 23 3.66 19.88 3.58
CA THR A 23 2.50 20.78 3.60
C THR A 23 1.68 20.67 4.89
N MET A 24 1.93 19.66 5.73
CA MET A 24 1.10 19.30 6.88
C MET A 24 -0.38 19.10 6.52
N ASP A 25 -0.68 18.84 5.24
CA ASP A 25 -2.02 18.59 4.74
C ASP A 25 -2.19 17.09 4.48
N PHE A 26 -3.10 16.49 5.26
CA PHE A 26 -3.35 15.06 5.24
C PHE A 26 -4.56 14.67 4.39
N LYS A 27 -5.10 15.57 3.54
CA LYS A 27 -6.21 15.24 2.62
C LYS A 27 -5.92 14.06 1.70
N PHE A 28 -4.65 13.83 1.38
CA PHE A 28 -4.23 12.72 0.52
C PHE A 28 -3.90 11.44 1.28
N GLN A 29 -4.04 11.44 2.61
CA GLN A 29 -3.83 10.26 3.45
C GLN A 29 -4.67 9.03 3.05
N PRO A 30 -5.96 9.12 2.69
CA PRO A 30 -6.70 7.94 2.21
C PRO A 30 -6.09 7.35 0.94
N TYR A 31 -5.67 8.20 -0.01
CA TYR A 31 -4.99 7.77 -1.24
C TYR A 31 -3.62 7.14 -0.96
N MET A 32 -2.84 7.71 -0.04
CA MET A 32 -1.58 7.12 0.40
C MET A 32 -1.79 5.71 1.00
N MET A 33 -2.80 5.57 1.87
CA MET A 33 -3.16 4.28 2.47
C MET A 33 -3.63 3.26 1.42
N LEU A 34 -4.37 3.69 0.39
CA LEU A 34 -4.74 2.85 -0.76
C LEU A 34 -3.50 2.33 -1.48
N PHE A 35 -2.59 3.22 -1.90
CA PHE A 35 -1.38 2.81 -2.62
C PHE A 35 -0.47 1.92 -1.77
N LEU A 36 -0.40 2.16 -0.46
CA LEU A 36 0.32 1.31 0.48
C LEU A 36 -0.29 -0.10 0.55
N SER A 37 -1.62 -0.20 0.58
CA SER A 37 -2.32 -1.49 0.53
C SER A 37 -1.97 -2.26 -0.75
N LEU A 38 -2.04 -1.62 -1.92
CA LEU A 38 -1.66 -2.25 -3.20
C LEU A 38 -0.20 -2.71 -3.20
N THR A 39 0.69 -1.95 -2.57
CA THR A 39 2.11 -2.32 -2.43
C THR A 39 2.25 -3.63 -1.64
N MET A 40 1.50 -3.78 -0.53
CA MET A 40 1.47 -5.03 0.26
C MET A 40 0.89 -6.21 -0.51
N LEU A 41 -0.14 -5.99 -1.34
CA LEU A 41 -0.68 -7.03 -2.22
C LEU A 41 0.36 -7.51 -3.23
N VAL A 42 1.05 -6.58 -3.89
CA VAL A 42 2.10 -6.89 -4.87
C VAL A 42 3.27 -7.61 -4.21
N MET A 43 3.61 -7.26 -2.97
CA MET A 43 4.64 -7.93 -2.17
C MET A 43 4.22 -9.35 -1.79
N GLY A 44 2.98 -9.54 -1.33
CA GLY A 44 2.41 -10.87 -1.04
C GLY A 44 2.38 -11.77 -2.28
N LEU A 45 1.91 -11.27 -3.42
CA LEU A 45 1.92 -11.98 -4.70
C LEU A 45 3.34 -12.38 -5.14
N ARG A 46 4.33 -11.55 -4.83
CA ARG A 46 5.74 -11.83 -5.11
C ARG A 46 6.29 -12.97 -4.26
N GLU A 47 5.96 -12.97 -2.97
CA GLU A 47 6.36 -14.04 -2.04
C GLU A 47 5.67 -15.36 -2.39
N PHE A 48 4.40 -15.33 -2.80
CA PHE A 48 3.70 -16.48 -3.37
C PHE A 48 4.44 -17.06 -4.58
N LYS A 49 4.85 -16.18 -5.52
CA LYS A 49 5.61 -16.59 -6.70
C LYS A 49 7.00 -17.15 -6.36
N LYS A 50 7.56 -16.76 -5.21
CA LYS A 50 8.85 -17.24 -4.69
C LYS A 50 8.76 -18.59 -3.97
N GLY A 51 7.56 -19.15 -3.81
CA GLY A 51 7.33 -20.42 -3.10
C GLY A 51 7.09 -20.24 -1.59
N ASN A 52 7.19 -19.02 -1.07
CA ASN A 52 6.96 -18.71 0.35
C ASN A 52 5.47 -18.49 0.61
N LYS A 53 4.74 -19.60 0.81
CA LYS A 53 3.29 -19.57 1.11
C LYS A 53 2.96 -18.75 2.37
N GLY A 54 3.80 -18.80 3.41
CA GLY A 54 3.57 -18.06 4.65
C GLY A 54 3.62 -16.54 4.45
N SER A 55 4.73 -16.02 3.91
CA SER A 55 4.90 -14.58 3.64
C SER A 55 3.92 -14.05 2.59
N GLY A 56 3.52 -14.90 1.63
CA GLY A 56 2.48 -14.55 0.67
C GLY A 56 1.12 -14.30 1.33
N VAL A 57 0.69 -15.21 2.22
CA VAL A 57 -0.58 -15.07 2.98
C VAL A 57 -0.56 -13.83 3.86
N LEU A 58 0.57 -13.57 4.54
CA LEU A 58 0.74 -12.35 5.34
C LEU A 58 0.53 -11.08 4.50
N GLY A 59 1.05 -11.04 3.27
CA GLY A 59 0.85 -9.91 2.36
C GLY A 59 -0.61 -9.71 1.94
N ILE A 60 -1.38 -10.79 1.73
CA ILE A 60 -2.82 -10.70 1.41
C ILE A 60 -3.64 -10.23 2.61
N VAL A 61 -3.34 -10.75 3.81
CA VAL A 61 -4.01 -10.32 5.05
C VAL A 61 -3.73 -8.85 5.32
N ALA A 62 -2.46 -8.44 5.20
CA ALA A 62 -2.06 -7.06 5.39
C ALA A 62 -2.69 -6.12 4.34
N PHE A 63 -2.80 -6.57 3.07
CA PHE A 63 -3.56 -5.85 2.06
C PHE A 63 -5.01 -5.62 2.48
N SER A 64 -5.72 -6.66 2.88
CA SER A 64 -7.14 -6.55 3.29
C SER A 64 -7.32 -5.60 4.46
N PHE A 65 -6.42 -5.67 5.46
CA PHE A 65 -6.44 -4.77 6.60
C PHE A 65 -6.18 -3.31 6.19
N CYS A 66 -5.11 -3.04 5.44
CA CYS A 66 -4.78 -1.69 4.98
C CYS A 66 -5.86 -1.11 4.05
N PHE A 67 -6.51 -1.95 3.23
CA PHE A 67 -7.61 -1.54 2.36
C PHE A 67 -8.83 -1.11 3.19
N PHE A 68 -9.19 -1.88 4.22
CA PHE A 68 -10.26 -1.50 5.15
C PHE A 68 -9.94 -0.18 5.87
N VAL A 69 -8.70 -0.03 6.36
CA VAL A 69 -8.25 1.21 7.01
C VAL A 69 -8.33 2.41 6.05
N SER A 70 -7.96 2.21 4.79
CA SER A 70 -8.05 3.25 3.77
C SER A 70 -9.47 3.75 3.53
N ILE A 71 -10.45 2.82 3.43
CA ILE A 71 -11.87 3.17 3.33
C ILE A 71 -12.33 3.93 4.59
N LYS A 72 -11.92 3.47 5.77
CA LYS A 72 -12.21 4.13 7.05
C LYS A 72 -11.71 5.58 7.07
N ILE A 73 -10.47 5.82 6.62
CA ILE A 73 -9.88 7.17 6.55
C ILE A 73 -10.65 8.02 5.55
N PHE A 74 -11.00 7.48 4.39
CA PHE A 74 -11.78 8.18 3.38
C PHE A 74 -13.19 8.56 3.89
N LEU A 75 -13.80 7.72 4.72
CA LEU A 75 -15.13 7.95 5.27
C LEU A 75 -15.15 8.89 6.49
N LEU A 76 -14.03 8.97 7.23
CA LEU A 76 -13.91 9.75 8.46
C LEU A 76 -13.35 11.16 8.24
N ASN A 77 -12.69 11.39 7.10
CA ASN A 77 -12.13 12.67 6.68
C ASN A 77 -13.14 13.51 5.89
#